data_AF-A0AAP5YDM0-F1
#
_entry.id   AF-A0AAP5YDM0-F1
#
_cell.length_a   1.000
_cell.length_b   1.000
_cell.length_c   1.000
_cell.angle_alpha   90.00
_cell.angle_beta   90.00
_cell.angle_gamma   90.00
#
_symmetry.space_group_name_H-M   'P 1'
#
loop_
_entity.id
_entity.type
_entity.pdbx_description
1 polymer ?
#
loop_
_entity_poly.entity_id
_entity_poly.type
_entity_poly.pdbx_seq_one_letter_code
_entity_poly.pdbx_strand_id
1 'polypeptide(L)'
;AAGGQVVTSPTNGAEGVIPAVLMYYHRFIKELDLKQLKDFLAVAGAIGILYKTNASMSGAEVGCQGEVGVSSSMAAAGLTALRGGSNEQICIAAEIAMEHSLGMTCDPIGGLVQVPCIERNAMGAVKAINAARMALKRTSKCIISLDKVIETMYQTGKDMNKKYRETSLGGLAIIHMAPPCE
;
A
#
# COMPACT_ATOMS: atom_id res chain seq x y z
N ALA A 1 -12.94 6.43 -8.60
CA ALA A 1 -13.13 6.94 -9.97
C ALA A 1 -14.58 7.31 -10.33
N ALA A 2 -15.56 6.39 -10.28
CA ALA A 2 -16.93 6.65 -10.77
C ALA A 2 -17.91 7.30 -9.77
N GLY A 3 -17.43 7.78 -8.61
CA GLY A 3 -18.28 8.39 -7.57
C GLY A 3 -19.16 7.41 -6.77
N GLY A 4 -18.94 6.10 -6.91
CA GLY A 4 -19.64 5.08 -6.12
C GLY A 4 -19.18 5.03 -4.66
N GLN A 5 -19.88 4.23 -3.85
CA GLN A 5 -19.51 4.01 -2.46
C GLN A 5 -18.18 3.23 -2.36
N VAL A 6 -17.29 3.70 -1.50
CA VAL A 6 -15.97 3.11 -1.24
C VAL A 6 -15.71 3.03 0.26
N VAL A 7 -14.79 2.15 0.66
CA VAL A 7 -14.28 2.05 2.03
C VAL A 7 -12.80 2.39 1.98
N THR A 8 -12.36 3.34 2.81
CA THR A 8 -10.96 3.77 2.83
C THR A 8 -10.04 2.65 3.29
N SER A 9 -8.87 2.51 2.64
CA SER A 9 -7.84 1.58 3.11
C SER A 9 -6.42 1.97 2.66
N PRO A 10 -5.78 3.02 3.22
CA PRO A 10 -6.29 3.96 4.21
C PRO A 10 -6.96 5.20 3.60
N THR A 11 -6.89 5.39 2.28
CA THR A 11 -7.52 6.51 1.55
C THR A 11 -8.44 6.00 0.44
N ASN A 12 -9.20 6.91 -0.17
CA ASN A 12 -10.06 6.61 -1.32
C ASN A 12 -9.31 6.37 -2.64
N GLY A 13 -7.99 6.59 -2.68
CA GLY A 13 -7.15 6.27 -3.83
C GLY A 13 -6.38 4.96 -3.69
N ALA A 14 -6.45 4.32 -2.52
CA ALA A 14 -5.78 3.07 -2.17
C ALA A 14 -6.76 1.99 -1.67
N GLU A 15 -8.07 2.20 -1.88
CA GLU A 15 -9.19 1.40 -1.44
C GLU A 15 -9.21 -0.02 -2.03
N GLY A 16 -8.54 -0.23 -3.18
CA GLY A 16 -8.61 -1.48 -3.92
C GLY A 16 -7.70 -2.60 -3.40
N VAL A 17 -6.58 -2.26 -2.74
CA VAL A 17 -5.54 -3.24 -2.40
C VAL A 17 -6.01 -4.24 -1.34
N ILE A 18 -6.50 -3.75 -0.20
CA ILE A 18 -6.98 -4.59 0.92
C ILE A 18 -8.06 -5.59 0.48
N PRO A 19 -9.18 -5.17 -0.14
CA PRO A 19 -10.22 -6.11 -0.55
C PRO A 19 -9.73 -7.07 -1.65
N ALA A 20 -8.86 -6.64 -2.56
CA ALA A 20 -8.31 -7.53 -3.59
C ALA A 20 -7.48 -8.68 -2.98
N VAL A 21 -6.61 -8.38 -2.01
CA VAL A 21 -5.77 -9.40 -1.34
C VAL A 21 -6.61 -10.34 -0.48
N LEU A 22 -7.61 -9.81 0.23
CA LEU A 22 -8.55 -10.58 1.03
C LEU A 22 -9.38 -11.54 0.16
N MET A 23 -9.92 -11.04 -0.96
CA MET A 23 -10.70 -11.84 -1.91
C MET A 23 -9.84 -12.88 -2.62
N TYR A 24 -8.56 -12.59 -2.91
CA TYR A 24 -7.62 -13.56 -3.42
C TYR A 24 -7.48 -14.76 -2.45
N TYR A 25 -7.30 -14.50 -1.15
CA TYR A 25 -7.21 -15.56 -0.16
C TYR A 25 -8.51 -16.37 -0.11
N HIS A 26 -9.66 -15.68 0.03
CA HIS A 26 -10.98 -16.30 0.13
C HIS A 26 -11.30 -17.23 -1.05
N ARG A 27 -11.03 -16.78 -2.28
CA ARG A 27 -11.41 -17.51 -3.50
C ARG A 27 -10.41 -18.58 -3.92
N PHE A 28 -9.12 -18.33 -3.76
CA PHE A 28 -8.09 -19.18 -4.37
C PHE A 28 -7.26 -19.98 -3.37
N ILE A 29 -7.31 -19.64 -2.07
CA ILE A 29 -6.56 -20.36 -1.04
C ILE A 29 -7.51 -21.14 -0.15
N LYS A 30 -8.44 -20.44 0.52
CA LYS A 30 -9.42 -21.03 1.43
C LYS A 30 -10.51 -20.01 1.72
N GLU A 31 -11.76 -20.46 1.77
CA GLU A 31 -12.87 -19.66 2.28
C GLU A 31 -12.56 -19.11 3.68
N LEU A 32 -12.79 -17.80 3.84
CA LEU A 32 -12.56 -17.09 5.09
C LEU A 32 -13.73 -17.27 6.04
N ASP A 33 -13.44 -17.67 7.27
CA ASP A 33 -14.39 -17.50 8.36
C ASP A 33 -14.34 -16.08 8.95
N LEU A 34 -15.33 -15.75 9.79
CA LEU A 34 -15.45 -14.42 10.41
C LEU A 34 -14.27 -14.08 11.33
N LYS A 35 -13.66 -15.07 11.98
CA LYS A 35 -12.50 -14.86 12.85
C LYS A 35 -11.29 -14.47 12.00
N GLN A 36 -11.03 -15.22 10.93
CA GLN A 36 -9.96 -14.94 9.97
C GLN A 36 -10.12 -13.55 9.34
N LEU A 37 -11.34 -13.17 8.95
CA LEU A 37 -11.63 -11.83 8.45
C LEU A 37 -11.26 -10.73 9.47
N LYS A 38 -11.66 -10.91 10.74
CA LYS A 38 -11.33 -9.97 11.83
C LYS A 38 -9.83 -9.91 12.08
N ASP A 39 -9.15 -11.06 12.12
CA ASP A 39 -7.70 -11.14 12.34
C ASP A 39 -6.94 -10.40 11.21
N PHE A 40 -7.33 -10.59 9.95
CA PHE A 40 -6.75 -9.87 8.82
C PHE A 40 -6.89 -8.36 8.98
N LEU A 41 -8.11 -7.88 9.26
CA LEU A 41 -8.39 -6.45 9.39
C LEU A 41 -7.71 -5.84 10.62
N ALA A 42 -7.63 -6.58 11.73
CA ALA A 42 -6.94 -6.13 12.94
C ALA A 42 -5.44 -5.98 12.71
N VAL A 43 -4.80 -6.94 12.04
CA VAL A 43 -3.36 -6.87 11.72
C VAL A 43 -3.07 -5.78 10.70
N ALA A 44 -3.88 -5.69 9.64
CA ALA A 44 -3.78 -4.60 8.66
C ALA A 44 -3.93 -3.23 9.34
N GLY A 45 -4.92 -3.08 10.22
CA GLY A 45 -5.13 -1.87 11.01
C GLY A 45 -3.95 -1.54 11.93
N ALA A 46 -3.36 -2.53 12.60
CA ALA A 46 -2.19 -2.34 13.45
C ALA A 46 -0.98 -1.81 12.67
N ILE A 47 -0.71 -2.36 11.48
CA ILE A 47 0.34 -1.84 10.60
C ILE A 47 0.02 -0.41 10.13
N GLY A 48 -1.24 -0.13 9.81
CA GLY A 48 -1.69 1.23 9.52
C GLY A 48 -1.36 2.19 10.66
N ILE A 49 -1.66 1.83 11.91
CA ILE A 49 -1.35 2.66 13.08
C ILE A 49 0.14 2.99 13.16
N LEU A 50 1.04 2.04 12.84
CA LEU A 50 2.49 2.31 12.84
C LEU A 50 2.89 3.41 11.86
N TYR A 51 2.36 3.39 10.64
CA TYR A 51 2.60 4.45 9.65
C TYR A 51 1.98 5.79 10.08
N LYS A 52 0.77 5.77 10.65
CA LYS A 52 0.08 7.00 11.05
C LYS A 52 0.76 7.67 12.24
N THR A 53 1.24 6.90 13.20
CA THR A 53 1.86 7.40 14.44
C THR A 53 3.28 7.92 14.18
N ASN A 54 4.06 7.23 13.34
CA ASN A 54 5.48 7.55 13.15
C ASN A 54 5.79 8.33 11.87
N ALA A 55 4.80 8.50 10.98
CA ALA A 55 4.96 9.17 9.69
C ALA A 55 3.64 9.85 9.25
N SER A 56 3.24 9.66 7.99
CA SER A 56 1.98 10.16 7.44
C SER A 56 1.41 9.16 6.42
N MET A 57 0.09 9.26 6.21
CA MET A 57 -0.64 8.56 5.15
C MET A 57 -1.18 9.51 4.07
N SER A 58 -0.86 10.79 4.15
CA SER A 58 -1.38 11.79 3.23
C SER A 58 -0.54 11.83 1.95
N GLY A 59 -1.19 11.66 0.79
CA GLY A 59 -0.57 11.83 -0.53
C GLY A 59 0.03 13.22 -0.70
N ALA A 60 -0.57 14.23 -0.07
CA ALA A 60 -0.07 15.60 -0.04
C ALA A 60 1.19 15.81 0.81
N GLU A 61 1.46 14.94 1.79
CA GLU A 61 2.61 15.07 2.70
C GLU A 61 3.78 14.18 2.28
N VAL A 62 3.50 12.93 1.92
CA VAL A 62 4.54 11.91 1.67
C VAL A 62 4.42 11.22 0.32
N GLY A 63 3.49 11.63 -0.55
CA GLY A 63 3.24 10.99 -1.84
C GLY A 63 2.45 9.68 -1.72
N CYS A 64 2.29 8.98 -2.85
CA CYS A 64 1.42 7.79 -2.94
C CYS A 64 1.99 6.57 -2.20
N GLN A 65 3.28 6.61 -1.81
CA GLN A 65 3.83 5.66 -0.85
C GLN A 65 3.08 5.67 0.49
N GLY A 66 2.57 6.83 0.92
CA GLY A 66 1.74 6.97 2.13
C GLY A 66 0.32 6.43 1.98
N GLU A 67 -0.11 6.14 0.76
CA GLU A 67 -1.47 5.69 0.45
C GLU A 67 -1.45 4.24 -0.04
N VAL A 68 -1.14 4.03 -1.32
CA VAL A 68 -1.07 2.70 -1.94
C VAL A 68 0.07 1.88 -1.34
N GLY A 69 1.21 2.50 -1.03
CA GLY A 69 2.33 1.81 -0.38
C GLY A 69 1.94 1.30 1.02
N VAL A 70 1.29 2.15 1.82
CA VAL A 70 0.78 1.78 3.15
C VAL A 70 -0.29 0.69 3.03
N SER A 71 -1.22 0.82 2.09
CA SER A 71 -2.25 -0.19 1.86
C SER A 71 -1.67 -1.56 1.47
N SER A 72 -0.66 -1.57 0.60
CA SER A 72 0.09 -2.78 0.23
C SER A 72 0.79 -3.41 1.43
N SER A 73 1.42 -2.59 2.28
CA SER A 73 2.06 -3.04 3.53
C SER A 73 1.06 -3.64 4.52
N MET A 74 -0.06 -2.95 4.75
CA MET A 74 -1.17 -3.43 5.58
C MET A 74 -1.72 -4.77 5.07
N ALA A 75 -1.94 -4.89 3.77
CA ALA A 75 -2.47 -6.11 3.15
C ALA A 75 -1.49 -7.29 3.23
N ALA A 76 -0.19 -7.03 3.05
CA ALA A 76 0.86 -8.04 3.14
C ALA A 76 0.94 -8.63 4.55
N ALA A 77 0.88 -7.78 5.57
CA ALA A 77 0.85 -8.18 6.96
C ALA A 77 -0.40 -9.00 7.32
N GLY A 78 -1.58 -8.51 6.96
CA GLY A 78 -2.83 -9.23 7.18
C GLY A 78 -2.83 -10.61 6.52
N LEU A 79 -2.37 -10.71 5.27
CA LEU A 79 -2.27 -11.97 4.55
C LEU A 79 -1.26 -12.93 5.20
N THR A 80 -0.15 -12.39 5.72
CA THR A 80 0.86 -13.20 6.43
C THR A 80 0.30 -13.78 7.72
N ALA A 81 -0.43 -12.98 8.49
CA ALA A 81 -1.14 -13.45 9.68
C ALA A 81 -2.17 -14.53 9.35
N LEU A 82 -3.00 -14.33 8.31
CA LEU A 82 -3.96 -15.34 7.84
C LEU A 82 -3.34 -16.68 7.46
N ARG A 83 -2.06 -16.67 7.09
CA ARG A 83 -1.30 -17.85 6.69
C ARG A 83 -0.45 -18.44 7.83
N GLY A 84 -0.67 -17.97 9.06
CA GLY A 84 0.00 -18.48 10.26
C GLY A 84 1.43 -17.99 10.45
N GLY A 85 1.80 -16.85 9.82
CA GLY A 85 3.12 -16.24 10.04
C GLY A 85 3.28 -15.70 11.46
N SER A 86 4.50 -15.71 11.96
CA SER A 86 4.85 -15.09 13.25
C SER A 86 4.74 -13.55 13.19
N ASN A 87 4.71 -12.88 14.36
CA ASN A 87 4.75 -11.41 14.41
C ASN A 87 5.97 -10.84 13.67
N GLU A 88 7.11 -11.51 13.74
CA GLU A 88 8.30 -11.12 12.98
C GLU A 88 8.06 -11.21 11.47
N GLN A 89 7.46 -12.30 10.99
CA GLN A 89 7.12 -12.46 9.56
C GLN A 89 6.06 -11.46 9.10
N ILE A 90 5.10 -11.11 9.95
CA ILE A 90 4.11 -10.05 9.68
C ILE A 90 4.82 -8.72 9.44
N CYS A 91 5.75 -8.34 10.31
CA CYS A 91 6.55 -7.12 10.15
C CYS A 91 7.45 -7.17 8.91
N ILE A 92 8.05 -8.33 8.59
CA ILE A 92 8.84 -8.53 7.37
C ILE A 92 7.98 -8.37 6.11
N ALA A 93 6.75 -8.89 6.10
CA ALA A 93 5.87 -8.76 4.95
C ALA A 93 5.45 -7.29 4.72
N ALA A 94 5.13 -6.58 5.79
CA ALA A 94 4.85 -5.14 5.77
C ALA A 94 6.06 -4.35 5.26
N GLU A 95 7.26 -4.68 5.77
CA GLU A 95 8.53 -4.09 5.38
C GLU A 95 8.75 -4.23 3.86
N ILE A 96 8.77 -5.46 3.33
CA ILE A 96 9.03 -5.72 1.91
C ILE A 96 8.03 -4.97 1.01
N ALA A 97 6.75 -4.99 1.37
CA ALA A 97 5.72 -4.33 0.59
C ALA A 97 5.90 -2.79 0.54
N MET A 98 6.36 -2.19 1.64
CA MET A 98 6.66 -0.76 1.69
C MET A 98 7.99 -0.43 1.00
N GLU A 99 9.04 -1.25 1.15
CA GLU A 99 10.31 -1.06 0.43
C GLU A 99 10.08 -0.92 -1.08
N HIS A 100 9.21 -1.77 -1.65
CA HIS A 100 8.81 -1.71 -3.06
C HIS A 100 7.86 -0.55 -3.42
N SER A 101 7.62 0.37 -2.49
CA SER A 101 6.78 1.56 -2.66
C SER A 101 7.49 2.87 -2.28
N LEU A 102 8.69 2.81 -1.70
CA LEU A 102 9.48 3.99 -1.33
C LEU A 102 9.78 4.88 -2.54
N GLY A 103 9.66 6.20 -2.35
CA GLY A 103 9.82 7.24 -3.36
C GLY A 103 8.61 7.47 -4.26
N MET A 104 7.50 6.75 -4.08
CA MET A 104 6.34 6.87 -4.98
C MET A 104 5.61 8.21 -4.80
N THR A 105 5.66 9.04 -5.84
CA THR A 105 5.01 10.37 -5.93
C THR A 105 3.48 10.27 -6.08
N CYS A 106 2.76 11.36 -5.85
CA CYS A 106 1.30 11.44 -6.05
C CYS A 106 0.94 12.57 -7.02
N ASP A 107 0.99 12.30 -8.31
CA ASP A 107 0.82 13.28 -9.38
C ASP A 107 -0.10 12.78 -10.51
N PRO A 108 -1.34 12.37 -10.21
CA PRO A 108 -2.21 11.72 -11.19
C PRO A 108 -2.61 12.64 -12.35
N ILE A 109 -2.86 12.05 -13.53
CA ILE A 109 -3.26 12.77 -14.75
C ILE A 109 -4.53 13.59 -14.46
N GLY A 110 -4.46 14.90 -14.75
CA GLY A 110 -5.59 15.83 -14.54
C GLY A 110 -6.05 15.94 -13.09
N GLY A 111 -5.25 15.49 -12.11
CA GLY A 111 -5.66 15.43 -10.71
C GLY A 111 -6.71 14.35 -10.40
N LEU A 112 -6.96 13.42 -11.33
CA LEU A 112 -8.03 12.43 -11.22
C LEU A 112 -7.55 11.14 -10.57
N VAL A 113 -8.37 10.55 -9.69
CA VAL A 113 -8.12 9.22 -9.11
C VAL A 113 -8.46 8.13 -10.14
N GLN A 114 -7.67 8.08 -11.21
CA GLN A 114 -7.78 7.15 -12.33
C GLN A 114 -6.38 6.68 -12.73
N VAL A 115 -5.61 7.51 -13.43
CA VAL A 115 -4.25 7.18 -13.88
C VAL A 115 -3.24 7.99 -13.06
N PRO A 116 -2.26 7.37 -12.40
CA PRO A 116 -1.95 5.93 -12.37
C PRO A 116 -2.59 5.17 -11.19
N CYS A 117 -3.58 5.73 -10.52
CA CYS A 117 -4.15 5.21 -9.28
C CYS A 117 -4.71 3.77 -9.41
N ILE A 118 -5.39 3.47 -10.52
CA ILE A 118 -6.02 2.17 -10.76
C ILE A 118 -4.96 1.07 -10.88
N GLU A 119 -3.97 1.25 -11.77
CA GLU A 119 -2.89 0.28 -11.93
C GLU A 119 -2.00 0.21 -10.68
N ARG A 120 -1.84 1.30 -9.93
CA ARG A 120 -1.13 1.28 -8.64
C ARG A 120 -1.84 0.39 -7.61
N ASN A 121 -3.17 0.39 -7.53
CA ASN A 121 -3.91 -0.54 -6.67
C ASN A 121 -3.70 -2.00 -7.10
N ALA A 122 -3.81 -2.27 -8.41
CA ALA A 122 -3.56 -3.61 -8.95
C ALA A 122 -2.14 -4.11 -8.62
N MET A 123 -1.13 -3.28 -8.89
CA MET A 123 0.26 -3.59 -8.58
C MET A 123 0.52 -3.70 -7.08
N GLY A 124 -0.14 -2.87 -6.25
CA GLY A 124 -0.08 -2.94 -4.80
C GLY A 124 -0.58 -4.28 -4.25
N ALA A 125 -1.71 -4.78 -4.76
CA ALA A 125 -2.23 -6.08 -4.36
C ALA A 125 -1.25 -7.23 -4.71
N VAL A 126 -0.66 -7.19 -5.92
CA VAL A 126 0.34 -8.19 -6.35
C VAL A 126 1.60 -8.12 -5.47
N LYS A 127 2.10 -6.92 -5.18
CA LYS A 127 3.23 -6.70 -4.26
C LYS A 127 2.93 -7.28 -2.88
N ALA A 128 1.76 -7.00 -2.32
CA ALA A 128 1.36 -7.51 -1.01
C ALA A 128 1.34 -9.04 -0.94
N ILE A 129 0.77 -9.70 -1.96
CA ILE A 129 0.73 -11.17 -2.04
C ILE A 129 2.15 -11.75 -2.11
N ASN A 130 3.02 -11.14 -2.93
CA ASN A 130 4.40 -11.60 -3.08
C ASN A 130 5.24 -11.34 -1.82
N ALA A 131 5.09 -10.18 -1.18
CA ALA A 131 5.74 -9.85 0.09
C ALA A 131 5.38 -10.85 1.18
N ALA A 132 4.09 -11.21 1.33
CA ALA A 132 3.65 -12.24 2.26
C ALA A 132 4.26 -13.62 1.95
N ARG A 133 4.36 -13.98 0.66
CA ARG A 133 5.03 -15.24 0.24
C ARG A 133 6.52 -15.22 0.57
N MET A 134 7.21 -14.10 0.37
CA MET A 134 8.62 -13.94 0.67
C MET A 134 8.88 -14.04 2.18
N ALA A 135 8.09 -13.33 3.00
CA ALA A 135 8.21 -13.36 4.45
C ALA A 135 8.02 -14.77 5.05
N LEU A 136 7.01 -15.51 4.57
CA LEU A 136 6.74 -16.88 5.03
C LEU A 136 7.82 -17.89 4.62
N LYS A 137 8.50 -17.65 3.50
CA LYS A 137 9.59 -18.51 3.00
C LYS A 137 10.97 -18.08 3.48
N ARG A 138 11.08 -16.93 4.16
CA ARG A 138 12.36 -16.37 4.58
C ARG A 138 12.97 -17.24 5.67
N THR A 139 14.22 -17.64 5.47
CA THR A 139 15.05 -18.36 6.45
C THR A 139 16.19 -17.50 6.99
N SER A 140 16.46 -16.36 6.35
CA SER A 140 17.47 -15.39 6.78
C SER A 140 16.92 -14.41 7.80
N LYS A 141 17.80 -13.87 8.65
CA LYS A 141 17.44 -12.77 9.54
C LYS A 141 17.06 -11.52 8.75
N CYS A 142 16.15 -10.74 9.32
CA CYS A 142 15.86 -9.43 8.77
C CYS A 142 17.04 -8.48 8.98
N ILE A 143 17.45 -7.77 7.92
CA ILE A 143 18.54 -6.79 7.96
C ILE A 143 17.97 -5.38 8.19
N ILE A 144 16.79 -5.09 7.63
CA ILE A 144 16.11 -3.80 7.68
C ILE A 144 14.81 -3.98 8.46
N SER A 145 14.62 -3.25 9.56
CA SER A 145 13.38 -3.32 10.32
C SER A 145 12.29 -2.48 9.67
N LEU A 146 11.02 -2.84 9.93
CA LEU A 146 9.87 -2.03 9.52
C LEU A 146 9.97 -0.58 10.00
N ASP A 147 10.47 -0.34 11.21
CA ASP A 147 10.67 1.01 11.75
C ASP A 147 11.59 1.87 10.87
N LYS A 148 12.72 1.29 10.42
CA LYS A 148 13.65 1.97 9.52
C LYS A 148 13.02 2.27 8.16
N VAL A 149 12.17 1.37 7.66
CA VAL A 149 11.44 1.59 6.41
C VAL A 149 10.38 2.69 6.58
N ILE A 150 9.68 2.75 7.72
CA ILE A 150 8.73 3.83 8.03
C ILE A 150 9.46 5.17 8.12
N GLU A 151 10.60 5.22 8.81
CA GLU A 151 11.43 6.42 8.91
C GLU A 151 11.92 6.87 7.55
N THR A 152 12.40 5.93 6.72
CA THR A 152 12.83 6.20 5.34
C THR A 152 11.68 6.72 4.48
N MET A 153 10.48 6.13 4.59
CA MET A 153 9.28 6.62 3.92
C MET A 153 8.98 8.06 4.34
N TYR A 154 9.05 8.37 5.64
CA TYR A 154 8.76 9.72 6.10
C TYR A 154 9.79 10.73 5.59
N GLN A 155 11.08 10.39 5.66
CA GLN A 155 12.15 11.26 5.21
C GLN A 155 12.10 11.50 3.70
N THR A 156 11.93 10.44 2.89
CA THR A 156 11.73 10.57 1.44
C THR A 156 10.51 11.42 1.10
N GLY A 157 9.42 11.30 1.87
CA GLY A 157 8.24 12.15 1.74
C GLY A 157 8.53 13.63 2.02
N LYS A 158 9.31 13.94 3.07
CA LYS A 158 9.75 15.32 3.36
C LYS A 158 10.62 15.89 2.25
N ASP A 159 11.51 15.08 1.71
CA ASP A 159 12.45 15.47 0.65
C ASP A 159 11.76 15.58 -0.71
N MET A 160 10.58 14.95 -0.88
CA MET A 160 9.80 15.01 -2.11
C MET A 160 9.39 16.45 -2.40
N ASN A 161 9.75 16.96 -3.59
CA ASN A 161 9.32 18.30 -4.00
C ASN A 161 7.79 18.40 -3.99
N LYS A 162 7.26 19.50 -3.44
CA LYS A 162 5.81 19.73 -3.30
C LYS A 162 5.03 19.53 -4.59
N LYS A 163 5.62 19.83 -5.77
CA LYS A 163 4.96 19.66 -7.08
C LYS A 163 4.72 18.20 -7.50
N TYR A 164 5.39 17.23 -6.86
CA TYR A 164 5.23 15.79 -7.10
C TYR A 164 4.41 15.09 -6.01
N ARG A 165 3.85 15.87 -5.08
CA ARG A 165 2.81 15.43 -4.14
C ARG A 165 1.45 15.75 -4.74
N GLU A 166 0.38 15.43 -4.02
CA GLU A 166 -1.04 15.58 -4.40
C GLU A 166 -1.48 17.05 -4.60
N THR A 167 -0.81 17.76 -5.48
CA THR A 167 -0.98 19.18 -5.82
C THR A 167 -1.34 19.36 -7.29
N SER A 168 -1.14 18.32 -8.10
CA SER A 168 -1.36 18.33 -9.56
C SER A 168 -0.52 19.38 -10.32
N LEU A 169 0.62 19.81 -9.75
CA LEU A 169 1.48 20.86 -10.32
C LEU A 169 2.69 20.32 -11.09
N GLY A 170 2.84 19.01 -11.24
CA GLY A 170 4.00 18.39 -11.89
C GLY A 170 3.74 16.98 -12.39
N GLY A 171 4.78 16.36 -12.96
CA GLY A 171 4.77 14.95 -13.36
C GLY A 171 3.67 14.59 -14.35
N LEU A 172 2.95 13.49 -14.12
CA LEU A 172 1.85 13.06 -14.98
C LEU A 172 0.67 14.05 -14.98
N ALA A 173 0.48 14.82 -13.90
CA ALA A 173 -0.66 15.71 -13.74
C ALA A 173 -0.71 16.85 -14.77
N ILE A 174 0.44 17.30 -15.28
CA ILE A 174 0.53 18.37 -16.28
C ILE A 174 0.38 17.86 -17.72
N ILE A 175 0.34 16.54 -17.91
CA ILE A 175 0.09 15.95 -19.22
C ILE A 175 -1.40 16.10 -19.49
N HIS A 176 -1.77 17.10 -20.28
CA HIS A 176 -3.10 17.18 -20.87
C HIS A 176 -3.35 15.91 -21.69
N MET A 177 -4.59 15.40 -21.68
CA MET A 177 -5.00 14.25 -22.46
C MET A 177 -4.67 14.49 -23.94
N ALA A 178 -3.45 14.13 -24.34
CA ALA A 178 -3.09 13.94 -25.73
C ALA A 178 -4.03 12.86 -26.28
N PRO A 179 -4.33 12.87 -27.60
CA PRO A 179 -5.05 11.77 -28.20
C PRO A 179 -4.43 10.44 -27.74
N PRO A 180 -5.25 9.44 -27.36
CA PRO A 180 -4.75 8.18 -26.81
C PRO A 180 -3.66 7.65 -27.72
N CYS A 181 -2.51 7.31 -27.12
CA CYS A 181 -1.32 6.85 -27.83
C CYS A 181 -1.71 5.88 -28.94
N GLU A 182 -1.50 6.27 -30.20
CA GLU A 182 -1.52 5.36 -31.36
C GLU A 182 -0.31 4.42 -31.32
#